data_AF-A0A7X1B4W4-F1
#
_entry.id   AF-A0A7X1B4W4-F1
#
_cell.length_a   1.000
_cell.length_b   1.000
_cell.length_c   1.000
_cell.angle_alpha   90.00
_cell.angle_beta   90.00
_cell.angle_gamma   90.00
#
_symmetry.space_group_name_H-M   'P 1'
#
loop_
_entity.id
_entity.type
_entity.pdbx_description
1 polymer ?
#
loop_
_entity_poly.entity_id
_entity_poly.type
_entity_poly.pdbx_seq_one_letter_code
_entity_poly.pdbx_strand_id
1 'polypeptide(L)'
;MKFSSILLAILNTLPLGLYPFVVIPLSKVAFSGDTVGETQLSHFFGYGFIWGSLLFPVILIFNHTLFVRNYCAGQYKRAVLNQSITFLYLFLIFVYGYVAMRVEGS
;
A
#
# COMPACT_ATOMS: atom_id res chain seq x y z
N MET A 1 -12.22 -10.92 -18.79
CA MET A 1 -11.76 -9.59 -18.34
C MET A 1 -12.75 -8.89 -17.40
N LYS A 2 -14.07 -8.88 -17.70
CA LYS A 2 -15.09 -8.30 -16.82
C LYS A 2 -15.05 -8.85 -15.38
N PHE A 3 -15.10 -10.18 -15.22
CA PHE A 3 -14.99 -10.84 -13.91
C PHE A 3 -13.65 -10.56 -13.21
N SER A 4 -12.54 -10.67 -13.94
CA SER A 4 -11.19 -10.42 -13.43
C SER A 4 -11.02 -9.02 -12.84
N SER A 5 -11.64 -8.00 -13.46
CA SER A 5 -11.57 -6.62 -12.97
C SER A 5 -12.33 -6.40 -11.65
N ILE A 6 -13.44 -7.13 -11.43
CA ILE A 6 -14.17 -7.11 -10.15
C ILE A 6 -13.39 -7.85 -9.07
N LEU A 7 -12.86 -9.03 -9.41
CA LEU A 7 -12.03 -9.80 -8.48
C LEU A 7 -10.86 -8.97 -7.96
N LEU A 8 -10.14 -8.29 -8.86
CA LEU A 8 -9.04 -7.38 -8.51
C LEU A 8 -9.51 -6.21 -7.64
N ALA A 9 -10.68 -5.62 -7.91
CA ALA A 9 -11.22 -4.54 -7.10
C ALA A 9 -11.56 -5.00 -5.66
N ILE A 10 -12.12 -6.21 -5.50
CA ILE A 10 -12.39 -6.81 -4.19
C ILE A 10 -11.07 -7.10 -3.45
N LEU A 11 -10.09 -7.67 -4.15
CA LEU A 11 -8.77 -7.94 -3.57
C LEU A 11 -8.03 -6.66 -3.15
N ASN A 12 -8.24 -5.54 -3.84
CA ASN A 12 -7.65 -4.24 -3.47
C ASN A 12 -8.35 -3.57 -2.27
N THR A 13 -9.59 -3.93 -1.98
CA THR A 13 -10.38 -3.33 -0.90
C THR A 13 -10.29 -4.11 0.41
N LEU A 14 -10.08 -5.43 0.36
CA LEU A 14 -9.75 -6.26 1.53
C LEU A 14 -8.64 -5.69 2.43
N PRO A 15 -7.50 -5.24 1.86
CA PRO A 15 -6.39 -4.64 2.60
C PRO A 15 -6.74 -3.35 3.31
N LEU A 16 -7.77 -2.58 2.90
CA LEU A 16 -8.17 -1.36 3.63
C LEU A 16 -8.60 -1.67 5.07
N GLY A 17 -9.27 -2.81 5.28
CA GLY A 17 -9.68 -3.24 6.63
C GLY A 17 -8.48 -3.68 7.48
N LEU A 18 -7.41 -4.15 6.84
CA LEU A 18 -6.18 -4.61 7.48
C LEU A 18 -5.11 -3.52 7.56
N TYR A 19 -5.27 -2.42 6.81
CA TYR A 19 -4.32 -1.33 6.70
C TYR A 19 -3.95 -0.69 8.06
N PRO A 20 -4.89 -0.48 9.01
CA PRO A 20 -4.52 -0.01 10.35
C PRO A 20 -3.60 -0.98 11.09
N PHE A 21 -3.79 -2.29 10.92
CA PHE A 21 -2.99 -3.31 11.59
C PHE A 21 -1.56 -3.40 11.05
N VAL A 22 -1.31 -2.93 9.82
CA VAL A 22 0.03 -2.89 9.22
C VAL A 22 0.71 -1.56 9.53
N VAL A 23 0.00 -0.44 9.38
CA VAL A 23 0.57 0.90 9.57
C VAL A 23 0.85 1.22 11.04
N ILE A 24 -0.01 0.78 11.98
CA ILE A 24 0.17 1.11 13.41
C ILE A 24 1.47 0.51 13.98
N PRO A 25 1.79 -0.79 13.83
CA PRO A 25 3.06 -1.34 14.32
C PRO A 25 4.27 -0.69 13.66
N LEU A 26 4.20 -0.42 12.36
CA LEU A 26 5.31 0.16 11.60
C LEU A 26 5.53 1.65 11.89
N SER A 27 4.47 2.37 12.26
CA SER A 27 4.62 3.73 12.78
C SER A 27 5.33 3.74 14.14
N LYS A 28 5.09 2.73 15.01
CA LYS A 28 5.83 2.62 16.27
C LYS A 28 7.34 2.44 16.05
N VAL A 29 7.73 1.70 15.01
CA VAL A 29 9.13 1.53 14.58
C VAL A 29 9.76 2.85 14.15
N ALA A 30 9.05 3.66 13.36
CA ALA A 30 9.56 4.96 12.92
C ALA A 30 9.62 6.03 14.03
N PHE A 31 8.86 5.84 15.12
CA PHE A 31 8.73 6.79 16.23
C PHE A 31 9.36 6.30 17.55
N SER A 32 9.87 5.06 17.64
CA SER A 32 10.56 4.55 18.83
C SER A 32 11.97 5.17 18.91
N GLY A 33 12.09 6.23 19.69
CA GLY A 33 13.29 7.06 19.81
C GLY A 33 14.46 6.49 20.61
N ASP A 34 14.65 5.18 20.69
CA ASP A 34 15.67 4.58 21.55
C ASP A 34 16.80 3.90 20.75
N THR A 35 17.78 4.71 20.36
CA THR A 35 19.24 4.52 20.56
C THR A 35 20.08 5.28 19.51
N VAL A 36 21.00 6.06 20.05
CA VAL A 36 21.88 7.01 19.35
C VAL A 36 22.97 6.24 18.61
N GLY A 37 22.97 6.26 17.26
CA GLY A 37 24.12 5.80 16.47
C GLY A 37 23.83 5.33 15.05
N GLU A 38 22.77 4.54 14.84
CA GLU A 38 22.39 3.95 13.52
C GLU A 38 21.12 4.60 12.93
N THR A 39 20.68 5.70 13.54
CA THR A 39 19.29 6.14 13.63
C THR A 39 18.79 7.03 12.48
N GLN A 40 19.63 7.53 11.57
CA GLN A 40 19.13 8.38 10.48
C GLN A 40 18.55 7.59 9.31
N LEU A 41 19.16 6.44 8.99
CA LEU A 41 18.74 5.62 7.85
C LEU A 41 17.43 4.89 8.17
N SER A 42 17.30 4.35 9.38
CA SER A 42 16.08 3.71 9.88
C SER A 42 14.91 4.70 9.98
N HIS A 43 15.16 5.92 10.46
CA HIS A 43 14.15 6.98 10.48
C HIS A 43 13.79 7.46 9.06
N PHE A 44 14.77 7.63 8.16
CA PHE A 44 14.50 8.00 6.76
C PHE A 44 13.62 6.96 6.06
N PHE A 45 13.92 5.68 6.27
CA PHE A 45 13.10 4.58 5.76
C PHE A 45 11.73 4.49 6.45
N GLY A 46 11.67 4.65 7.77
CA GLY A 46 10.42 4.67 8.54
C GLY A 46 9.49 5.81 8.10
N TYR A 47 10.00 7.03 7.94
CA TYR A 47 9.22 8.17 7.45
C TYR A 47 8.83 7.99 5.98
N GLY A 48 9.75 7.56 5.11
CA GLY A 48 9.45 7.30 3.70
C GLY A 48 8.35 6.23 3.54
N PHE A 49 8.36 5.22 4.40
CA PHE A 49 7.33 4.20 4.46
C PHE A 49 5.99 4.69 5.01
N ILE A 50 6.00 5.53 6.05
CA ILE A 50 4.77 6.15 6.56
C ILE A 50 4.13 7.02 5.47
N TRP A 51 4.92 7.84 4.78
CA TRP A 51 4.40 8.67 3.70
C TRP A 51 3.91 7.82 2.51
N GLY A 52 4.65 6.79 2.13
CA GLY A 52 4.25 5.86 1.07
C GLY A 52 2.98 5.07 1.43
N SER A 53 2.88 4.57 2.65
CA SER A 53 1.67 3.89 3.12
C SER A 53 0.48 4.84 3.17
N LEU A 54 0.63 6.06 3.72
CA LEU A 54 -0.42 7.08 3.77
C LEU A 54 -0.95 7.51 2.39
N LEU A 55 -0.15 7.34 1.33
CA LEU A 55 -0.59 7.59 -0.04
C LEU A 55 -1.45 6.46 -0.61
N PHE A 56 -1.43 5.25 -0.03
CA PHE A 56 -2.21 4.13 -0.53
C PHE A 56 -3.72 4.38 -0.58
N PRO A 57 -4.38 4.89 0.49
CA PRO A 57 -5.81 5.22 0.43
C PRO A 57 -6.15 6.20 -0.69
N VAL A 58 -5.28 7.20 -0.92
CA VAL A 58 -5.45 8.20 -1.97
C VAL A 58 -5.35 7.55 -3.35
N ILE A 59 -4.31 6.74 -3.58
CA ILE A 59 -4.09 6.00 -4.82
C ILE A 59 -5.25 5.02 -5.08
N LEU A 60 -5.71 4.32 -4.05
CA LEU A 60 -6.83 3.39 -4.13
C LEU A 60 -8.11 4.09 -4.52
N ILE A 61 -8.47 5.20 -3.86
CA ILE A 61 -9.68 5.97 -4.20
C ILE A 61 -9.59 6.47 -5.65
N PHE A 62 -8.48 7.11 -6.03
CA PHE A 62 -8.28 7.65 -7.38
C PHE A 62 -8.40 6.56 -8.47
N ASN A 63 -7.69 5.45 -8.31
CA ASN A 63 -7.75 4.34 -9.27
C ASN A 63 -9.10 3.61 -9.24
N HIS A 64 -9.79 3.56 -8.09
CA HIS A 64 -11.12 2.99 -7.98
C HIS A 64 -12.16 3.83 -8.73
N THR A 65 -12.10 5.16 -8.65
CA THR A 65 -12.95 6.05 -9.45
C THR A 65 -12.72 5.84 -10.96
N LEU A 66 -11.46 5.76 -11.39
CA LEU A 66 -11.14 5.47 -12.79
C LEU A 66 -11.56 4.06 -13.22
N PHE A 67 -11.48 3.08 -12.33
CA PHE A 67 -11.98 1.73 -12.54
C PHE A 67 -13.49 1.74 -12.79
N VAL A 68 -14.29 2.36 -11.92
CA VAL A 68 -15.76 2.43 -12.06
C VAL A 68 -16.12 3.07 -13.40
N ARG A 69 -15.48 4.20 -13.74
CA ARG A 69 -15.70 4.88 -15.03
C ARG A 69 -15.42 3.97 -16.23
N ASN A 70 -14.26 3.31 -16.24
CA ASN A 70 -13.86 2.44 -17.33
C ASN A 70 -14.71 1.15 -17.40
N TYR A 71 -15.15 0.65 -16.24
CA TYR A 71 -16.01 -0.53 -16.15
C TYR A 71 -17.41 -0.26 -16.71
N CYS A 72 -18.03 0.87 -16.32
CA CYS A 72 -19.32 1.31 -16.85
C CYS A 72 -19.27 1.60 -18.36
N ALA A 73 -18.13 2.11 -18.85
CA ALA A 73 -17.90 2.33 -20.29
C ALA A 73 -17.57 1.05 -21.08
N GLY A 74 -17.57 -0.14 -20.44
CA GLY A 74 -17.22 -1.41 -21.08
C GLY A 74 -15.73 -1.58 -21.42
N GLN A 75 -14.86 -0.66 -21.00
CA GLN A 75 -13.42 -0.65 -21.25
C GLN A 75 -12.66 -1.50 -20.21
N TYR A 76 -12.96 -2.79 -20.17
CA TYR A 76 -12.47 -3.69 -19.11
C TYR A 76 -10.94 -3.82 -19.02
N LYS A 77 -10.21 -3.70 -20.15
CA LYS A 77 -8.73 -3.72 -20.16
C LYS A 77 -8.15 -2.59 -19.30
N ARG A 78 -8.69 -1.38 -19.44
CA ARG A 78 -8.26 -0.21 -18.67
C ARG A 78 -8.70 -0.30 -17.21
N ALA A 79 -9.89 -0.87 -16.97
CA ALA A 79 -10.38 -1.14 -15.62
C ALA A 79 -9.44 -2.10 -14.85
N VAL A 80 -8.98 -3.17 -15.49
CA VAL A 80 -7.97 -4.09 -14.92
C VAL A 80 -6.66 -3.35 -14.64
N LEU A 81 -6.14 -2.59 -15.60
CA LEU A 81 -4.86 -1.89 -15.44
C LEU A 81 -4.85 -0.94 -14.22
N ASN A 82 -5.92 -0.16 -14.02
CA ASN A 82 -6.05 0.74 -12.87
C ASN A 82 -6.04 -0.01 -11.53
N GLN A 83 -6.73 -1.15 -11.47
CA GLN A 83 -6.75 -1.98 -10.27
C GLN A 83 -5.40 -2.70 -10.06
N SER A 84 -4.73 -3.14 -11.13
CA SER A 84 -3.40 -3.74 -11.04
C SER A 84 -2.33 -2.76 -10.53
N ILE A 85 -2.39 -1.48 -10.90
CA ILE A 85 -1.49 -0.43 -10.37
C ILE A 85 -1.65 -0.32 -8.85
N THR A 86 -2.90 -0.30 -8.39
CA THR A 86 -3.21 -0.20 -6.96
C THR A 86 -2.73 -1.42 -6.20
N PHE A 87 -2.91 -2.61 -6.77
CA PHE A 87 -2.47 -3.87 -6.19
C PHE A 87 -0.94 -3.96 -6.12
N LEU A 88 -0.25 -3.50 -7.17
CA LEU A 88 1.21 -3.41 -7.20
C LEU A 88 1.74 -2.44 -6.14
N TYR A 89 1.09 -1.30 -5.95
CA TYR A 89 1.48 -0.34 -4.91
C TYR A 89 1.35 -0.94 -3.51
N LEU A 90 0.25 -1.64 -3.25
CA LEU A 90 0.06 -2.38 -2.01
C LEU A 90 1.14 -3.45 -1.81
N PHE A 91 1.47 -4.20 -2.86
CA PHE A 91 2.54 -5.18 -2.80
C PHE A 91 3.88 -4.54 -2.44
N LEU A 92 4.21 -3.38 -3.01
CA LEU A 92 5.42 -2.62 -2.65
C LEU A 92 5.42 -2.19 -1.19
N ILE A 93 4.28 -1.75 -0.65
CA ILE A 93 4.14 -1.45 0.79
C ILE A 93 4.41 -2.70 1.63
N PHE A 94 3.86 -3.87 1.26
CA PHE A 94 4.12 -5.10 1.99
C PHE A 94 5.59 -5.55 1.93
N VAL A 95 6.21 -5.51 0.74
CA VAL A 95 7.63 -5.84 0.57
C VAL A 95 8.50 -4.92 1.42
N TYR A 96 8.22 -3.63 1.37
CA TYR A 96 8.95 -2.65 2.16
C TYR A 96 8.77 -2.89 3.66
N GLY A 97 7.53 -3.05 4.12
CA GLY A 97 7.23 -3.33 5.53
C GLY A 97 7.91 -4.60 6.01
N TYR A 98 7.94 -5.65 5.19
CA TYR A 98 8.66 -6.90 5.49
C TYR A 98 10.17 -6.69 5.61
N VAL A 99 10.78 -5.93 4.70
CA VAL A 99 12.21 -5.60 4.77
C VAL A 99 12.52 -4.79 6.03
N ALA A 100 11.70 -3.78 6.35
CA ALA A 100 11.87 -2.95 7.55
C ALA A 100 11.82 -3.80 8.84
N MET A 101 10.83 -4.69 8.97
CA MET A 101 10.72 -5.58 10.15
C MET A 101 11.88 -6.58 10.27
N ARG A 102 12.45 -7.03 9.14
CA ARG A 102 13.61 -7.94 9.16
C ARG A 102 14.90 -7.28 9.58
N VAL A 103 15.05 -5.98 9.32
CA VAL A 103 16.24 -5.20 9.69
C VAL A 103 16.27 -4.89 11.19
N GLU A 104 15.12 -4.72 11.85
CA GLU A 104 15.08 -4.52 13.32
C GLU A 104 15.29 -5.80 14.15
N GLY A 105 15.01 -6.98 13.58
CA GLY A 105 15.08 -8.26 14.30
C GLY A 105 16.45 -8.95 14.30
N SER A 106 17.47 -8.31 13.72
CA SER A 106 18.85 -8.82 13.56
C SER A 106 19.84 -7.92 14.28
#